data_AF-A0A842WUN0-F1
#
_entry.id   AF-A0A842WUN0-F1
#
_cell.length_a   1.000
_cell.length_b   1.000
_cell.length_c   1.000
_cell.angle_alpha   90.00
_cell.angle_beta   90.00
_cell.angle_gamma   90.00
#
_symmetry.space_group_name_H-M   'P 1'
#
loop_
_entity.id
_entity.type
_entity.pdbx_description
1 polymer ?
#
loop_
_entity_poly.entity_id
_entity_poly.type
_entity_poly.pdbx_seq_one_letter_code
_entity_poly.pdbx_strand_id
1 'polypeptide(L)' 'MSYVLACVTLFNKGAEEVVIKARGRLISRAVDVAEITRHRFITDLEVKEIIIDTTTVKTDKGSDLNVSTIDITLAKVD' A
#
# COMPACT_ATOMS: atom_id res chain seq x y z
N MET A 1 2.54 4.82 -11.23
CA MET A 1 3.65 5.75 -10.91
C MET A 1 3.30 6.81 -9.87
N SER A 2 2.15 7.49 -9.91
CA SER A 2 1.80 8.54 -8.91
C SER A 2 1.94 8.08 -7.45
N TYR A 3 1.49 6.87 -7.12
CA TYR A 3 1.60 6.32 -5.76
C TYR A 3 3.04 5.97 -5.34
N VAL A 4 3.90 5.60 -6.29
CA VAL A 4 5.33 5.38 -6.03
C VAL A 4 5.98 6.70 -5.62
N LEU A 5 5.72 7.77 -6.37
CA LEU A 5 6.23 9.11 -6.05
C LEU A 5 5.74 9.59 -4.67
N ALA A 6 4.50 9.28 -4.31
CA ALA A 6 3.97 9.59 -2.98
C ALA A 6 4.75 8.86 -1.87
N CYS A 7 5.02 7.56 -2.02
CA CYS A 7 5.82 6.79 -1.06
C CYS A 7 7.22 7.38 -0.93
N VAL A 8 7.90 7.63 -2.07
CA VAL A 8 9.24 8.23 -2.09
C VAL A 8 9.26 9.61 -1.41
N THR A 9 8.23 10.43 -1.63
CA THR A 9 8.13 11.76 -1.02
C THR A 9 8.00 11.66 0.50
N LEU A 10 7.24 10.68 1.02
CA LEU A 10 7.09 10.49 2.46
C LEU A 10 8.41 10.05 3.11
N PHE A 11 9.10 9.06 2.53
CA PHE A 11 10.41 8.63 3.02
C PHE A 11 11.46 9.75 2.96
N ASN A 12 11.49 10.54 1.88
CA ASN A 12 12.39 11.70 1.77
C ASN A 12 12.07 12.81 2.78
N LYS A 13 10.84 12.85 3.32
CA LYS A 13 10.44 13.75 4.42
C LYS A 13 10.75 13.17 5.80
N GLY A 14 11.43 12.02 5.87
CA GLY A 14 11.84 11.41 7.13
C GLY A 14 10.81 10.44 7.72
N ALA A 15 9.83 9.98 6.96
CA ALA A 15 8.98 8.88 7.41
C ALA A 15 9.85 7.61 7.58
N GLU A 16 9.74 6.95 8.74
CA GLU A 16 10.38 5.66 9.00
C GLU A 16 9.59 4.52 8.35
N GLU A 17 8.26 4.68 8.29
CA GLU A 17 7.32 3.70 7.73
C GLU A 17 6.28 4.36 6.85
N VAL A 18 5.87 3.65 5.80
CA VAL A 18 4.76 4.04 4.92
C VAL A 18 3.86 2.82 4.68
N VAL A 19 2.57 2.97 4.95
CA VAL A 19 1.57 1.91 4.75
C VAL A 19 0.78 2.17 3.46
N ILE A 20 0.89 1.25 2.51
CA ILE A 20 0.13 1.26 1.26
C ILE A 20 -1.16 0.46 1.49
N LYS A 21 -2.30 1.16 1.55
CA LYS A 21 -3.63 0.56 1.72
C LYS A 21 -4.38 0.49 0.40
N ALA A 22 -4.94 -0.67 0.07
CA ALA A 22 -5.78 -0.85 -1.11
C ALA A 22 -6.91 -1.85 -0.87
N ARG A 23 -7.88 -1.85 -1.79
CA ARG A 23 -9.03 -2.75 -1.74
C ARG A 23 -9.46 -3.20 -3.13
N GLY A 24 -10.01 -4.41 -3.22
CA GLY A 24 -10.50 -5.02 -4.45
C GLY A 24 -9.43 -5.05 -5.56
N ARG A 25 -9.81 -4.66 -6.77
CA ARG A 25 -8.91 -4.69 -7.95
C ARG A 25 -7.62 -3.88 -7.81
N LEU A 26 -7.54 -2.95 -6.86
CA LEU A 26 -6.35 -2.13 -6.64
C LEU A 26 -5.28 -2.84 -5.79
N ILE A 27 -5.56 -4.03 -5.25
CA ILE A 27 -4.61 -4.84 -4.49
C ILE A 27 -3.36 -5.12 -5.33
N SER A 28 -3.51 -5.57 -6.58
CA SER A 28 -2.36 -5.80 -7.48
C SER A 28 -1.51 -4.55 -7.66
N ARG A 29 -2.16 -3.37 -7.74
CA ARG A 29 -1.45 -2.09 -7.84
C ARG A 29 -0.70 -1.74 -6.56
N ALA A 30 -1.23 -2.08 -5.38
CA ALA A 30 -0.51 -1.85 -4.12
C ALA A 30 0.78 -2.67 -4.06
N VAL A 31 0.73 -3.94 -4.50
CA VAL A 31 1.91 -4.81 -4.62
C VAL A 31 2.92 -4.21 -5.60
N ASP A 32 2.48 -3.79 -6.80
CA ASP A 32 3.36 -3.13 -7.77
C ASP A 32 4.02 -1.87 -7.19
N VAL A 33 3.27 -1.06 -6.43
CA VAL A 33 3.80 0.16 -5.81
C VAL A 33 4.86 -0.20 -4.78
N ALA A 34 4.62 -1.20 -3.93
CA ALA A 34 5.58 -1.64 -2.93
C ALA A 34 6.88 -2.13 -3.58
N GLU A 35 6.76 -3.01 -4.57
CA GLU A 35 7.88 -3.62 -5.27
C GLU A 35 8.69 -2.59 -6.06
N ILE A 36 8.02 -1.69 -6.80
CA ILE A 36 8.72 -0.63 -7.55
C ILE A 36 9.43 0.31 -6.58
N THR A 37 8.81 0.68 -5.45
CA THR A 37 9.41 1.61 -4.49
C THR A 37 10.70 1.03 -3.90
N ARG A 38 10.64 -0.21 -3.40
CA ARG A 38 11.79 -0.85 -2.74
C ARG A 38 12.88 -1.36 -3.69
N HIS A 39 12.57 -1.66 -4.95
CA HIS A 39 13.59 -2.15 -5.89
C HIS A 39 14.19 -1.07 -6.78
N ARG A 40 13.46 0.02 -7.08
CA ARG A 40 13.93 1.03 -8.05
C ARG A 40 14.25 2.40 -7.46
N PHE A 41 13.71 2.74 -6.28
CA PHE A 41 13.82 4.10 -5.75
C PHE A 41 14.55 4.16 -4.40
N ILE A 42 14.16 3.31 -3.44
CA ILE A 42 14.72 3.33 -2.08
C ILE A 42 15.05 1.88 -1.72
N THR A 43 16.30 1.47 -1.96
CA THR A 43 16.73 0.06 -1.95
C THR A 43 16.97 -0.52 -0.56
N ASP A 44 16.97 0.31 0.47
CA ASP A 44 17.04 -0.04 1.90
C ASP A 44 15.65 -0.25 2.53
N LEU A 45 14.59 -0.32 1.73
CA LEU A 45 13.24 -0.64 2.22
C LEU A 45 12.96 -2.14 2.26
N GLU A 46 12.39 -2.58 3.37
CA GLU A 46 11.80 -3.90 3.54
C GLU A 46 10.29 -3.85 3.73
N VAL A 47 9.64 -4.95 3.35
CA VAL A 47 8.23 -5.18 3.68
C VAL A 47 8.17 -5.68 5.11
N LYS A 48 7.79 -4.79 6.03
CA LYS A 48 7.69 -5.08 7.46
C LYS A 48 6.48 -5.97 7.78
N GLU A 49 5.35 -5.70 7.14
CA GLU A 49 4.09 -6.39 7.41
C GLU A 49 3.16 -6.35 6.19
N ILE A 50 2.39 -7.42 6.00
CA ILE A 50 1.27 -7.47 5.05
C ILE A 50 0.03 -7.95 5.81
N ILE A 51 -1.00 -7.11 5.85
CA ILE A 51 -2.30 -7.45 6.44
C ILE A 51 -3.34 -7.56 5.32
N ILE A 52 -4.13 -8.63 5.35
CA ILE A 52 -5.31 -8.79 4.48
C ILE A 52 -6.56 -8.86 5.33
N ASP A 53 -7.66 -8.29 4.83
CA ASP A 53 -8.94 -8.31 5.54
C ASP A 53 -10.10 -8.17 4.52
N THR A 54 -11.33 -8.05 5.02
CA THR A 54 -12.53 -7.73 4.26
C THR A 54 -13.24 -6.54 4.88
N THR A 55 -13.57 -5.53 4.07
CA THR A 55 -14.37 -4.40 4.50
C THR A 55 -15.71 -4.38 3.76
N THR A 56 -16.74 -3.83 4.40
CA THR A 56 -18.06 -3.67 3.80
C THR A 56 -18.22 -2.24 3.27
N VAL A 57 -18.62 -2.12 2.00
CA VAL A 57 -18.96 -0.84 1.37
C VAL A 57 -20.41 -0.83 0.92
N LYS A 58 -21.08 0.31 1.11
CA LYS A 58 -22.41 0.51 0.57
C LYS A 58 -22.36 0.78 -0.92
N THR A 59 -23.19 0.07 -1.67
CA THR A 59 -23.41 0.33 -3.10
C THR A 59 -24.40 1.48 -3.28
N ASP A 60 -24.42 2.06 -4.49
CA ASP A 60 -25.38 3.11 -4.86
C ASP A 60 -26.84 2.65 -4.76
N LYS A 61 -27.08 1.34 -4.74
CA LYS A 61 -28.40 0.72 -4.57
C LYS A 61 -28.74 0.44 -3.11
N GLY A 62 -27.90 0.87 -2.16
CA GLY A 62 -28.10 0.70 -0.73
C GLY A 62 -27.76 -0.70 -0.19
N SER A 63 -27.28 -1.62 -1.04
CA SER A 63 -26.83 -2.94 -0.58
C SER A 63 -25.38 -2.89 -0.09
N ASP A 64 -25.06 -3.78 0.85
CA ASP A 64 -23.70 -3.97 1.34
C ASP A 64 -22.92 -4.90 0.41
N LEU A 65 -21.67 -4.55 0.13
CA LEU A 65 -20.73 -5.34 -0.65
C LEU A 65 -19.45 -5.55 0.15
N ASN A 66 -19.05 -6.81 0.29
CA ASN A 66 -17.76 -7.17 0.88
C ASN A 66 -16.65 -7.01 -0.15
N VAL A 67 -15.57 -6.34 0.26
CA VAL A 67 -14.41 -6.07 -0.58
C VAL A 67 -13.15 -6.42 0.19
N SER A 68 -12.32 -7.28 -0.39
CA SER A 68 -11.01 -7.62 0.17
C SER A 68 -10.12 -6.38 0.26
N THR A 69 -9.31 -6.30 1.31
CA THR A 69 -8.35 -5.23 1.55
C THR A 69 -6.93 -5.80 1.69
N ILE A 70 -5.94 -4.96 1.41
CA ILE A 70 -4.54 -5.22 1.69
C ILE A 70 -3.90 -3.95 2.26
N ASP A 71 -3.10 -4.12 3.29
CA ASP A 71 -2.20 -3.11 3.83
C ASP A 71 -0.77 -3.66 3.73
N ILE A 72 0.13 -2.91 3.09
CA ILE A 72 1.55 -3.27 2.95
C ILE A 72 2.37 -2.19 3.65
N THR A 73 3.07 -2.55 4.73
CA THR A 73 3.95 -1.65 5.46
C THR A 73 5.36 -1.77 4.91
N LEU A 74 5.88 -0.68 4.34
CA LEU A 74 7.29 -0.53 4.00
C LEU A 74 8.01 0.23 5.10
N ALA A 75 9.19 -0.25 5.50
CA ALA A 75 10.04 0.38 6.51
C ALA A 75 11.50 0.35 6.05
N LYS A 76 12.30 1.31 6.52
CA LYS A 76 13.77 1.23 6.37
C LYS A 76 14.32 0.13 7.28
N VAL A 77 15.32 -0.58 6.79
CA VAL A 77 16.11 -1.50 7.62
C VAL A 77 17.19 -0.69 8.31
N ASP A 78 17.31 -0.85 9.63
CA ASP A 78 18.45 -0.34 10.41
C ASP A 78 19.75 -1.11 10.11
#